data_AF-C6LPW0-F1
#
_entry.id   AF-C6LPW0-F1
#
_cell.length_a   1.000
_cell.length_b   1.000
_cell.length_c   1.000
_cell.angle_alpha   90.00
_cell.angle_beta   90.00
_cell.angle_gamma   90.00
#
_symmetry.space_group_name_H-M   'P 1'
#
loop_
_entity.id
_entity.type
_entity.pdbx_description
1 polymer ?
#
loop_
_entity_poly.entity_id
_entity_poly.type
_entity_poly.pdbx_seq_one_letter_code
_entity_poly.pdbx_strand_id
1 'polypeptide(L)'
;MCKKVDPTQALTCIACTDGYYDSGTGTVTCTACGANCATCTQAGDDKCDTCKPGYFKQGDLPGTCTPCADTASGIEGCATCTFSGSLTCNSCKANYRQSGSSPITCTRACEDETACGVVQGRRSRRQGGIPLLLLAVRGPDYVPHQRSMHKGQR
;
A
#
# COMPACT_ATOMS: atom_id res chain seq x y z
N MET A 1 -25.22 13.71 13.73
CA MET A 1 -26.48 13.00 14.06
C MET A 1 -27.65 13.96 14.06
N CYS A 2 -28.70 13.63 13.32
CA CYS A 2 -29.94 14.39 13.31
C CYS A 2 -31.02 13.60 14.03
N LYS A 3 -31.86 14.29 14.80
CA LYS A 3 -32.96 13.68 15.56
C LYS A 3 -34.25 14.39 15.18
N LYS A 4 -35.32 13.62 15.05
CA LYS A 4 -36.69 14.16 15.11
C LYS A 4 -37.15 14.02 16.55
N VAL A 5 -37.66 15.09 17.13
CA VAL A 5 -38.27 15.05 18.46
C VAL A 5 -39.72 14.55 18.36
N ASP A 6 -40.38 14.79 17.21
CA ASP A 6 -41.74 14.32 16.86
C ASP A 6 -41.86 14.07 15.34
N PRO A 7 -42.68 13.11 14.86
CA PRO A 7 -42.91 12.84 13.42
C PRO A 7 -43.43 14.04 12.62
N THR A 8 -44.07 15.02 13.26
CA THR A 8 -44.58 16.25 12.63
C THR A 8 -43.59 17.41 12.67
N GLN A 9 -42.46 17.26 13.38
CA GLN A 9 -41.48 18.34 13.57
C GLN A 9 -40.33 18.26 12.55
N ALA A 10 -39.75 19.41 12.23
CA ALA A 10 -38.60 19.51 11.34
C ALA A 10 -37.39 18.73 11.90
N LEU A 11 -36.67 18.05 11.01
CA LEU A 11 -35.46 17.33 11.35
C LEU A 11 -34.39 18.32 11.83
N THR A 12 -33.99 18.23 13.10
CA THR A 12 -32.95 19.09 13.67
C THR A 12 -31.67 18.29 13.86
N CYS A 13 -30.57 18.81 13.31
CA CYS A 13 -29.25 18.25 13.52
C CYS A 13 -28.61 18.92 14.74
N ILE A 14 -27.94 18.12 15.57
CA ILE A 14 -27.21 18.60 16.77
C ILE A 14 -25.70 18.49 16.62
N ALA A 15 -25.24 17.69 15.66
CA ALA A 15 -23.85 17.56 15.27
C ALA A 15 -23.81 16.96 13.85
N CYS A 16 -22.69 17.13 13.16
CA CYS A 16 -22.43 16.44 11.90
C CYS A 16 -21.79 15.08 12.15
N THR A 17 -21.98 14.15 11.22
CA THR A 17 -21.26 12.87 11.23
C THR A 17 -19.91 13.06 10.54
N ASP A 18 -18.98 12.14 10.76
CA ASP A 18 -17.72 12.10 10.01
C ASP A 18 -17.97 12.22 8.50
N GLY A 19 -17.06 12.92 7.81
CA GLY A 19 -17.20 13.34 6.43
C GLY A 19 -18.02 14.61 6.24
N TYR A 20 -18.56 15.21 7.30
CA TYR A 20 -19.28 16.47 7.28
C TYR A 20 -18.86 17.39 8.43
N TYR A 21 -18.87 18.70 8.19
CA TYR A 21 -18.60 19.72 9.21
C TYR A 21 -19.81 20.66 9.38
N ASP A 22 -19.92 21.29 10.56
CA ASP A 22 -20.96 22.28 10.79
C ASP A 22 -20.57 23.62 10.17
N SER A 23 -21.35 24.03 9.19
CA SER A 23 -21.20 25.28 8.43
C SER A 23 -22.23 26.34 8.81
N GLY A 24 -23.14 26.02 9.73
CA GLY A 24 -24.25 26.89 10.09
C GLY A 24 -23.89 27.92 11.15
N THR A 25 -24.71 28.97 11.24
CA THR A 25 -24.62 30.00 12.28
C THR A 25 -25.88 29.94 13.15
N GLY A 26 -25.72 29.52 14.40
CA GLY A 26 -26.84 29.36 15.35
C GLY A 26 -27.72 28.12 15.14
N THR A 27 -27.64 27.46 13.97
CA THR A 27 -28.27 26.16 13.70
C THR A 27 -27.29 25.26 12.97
N VAL A 28 -27.30 23.96 13.26
CA VAL A 28 -26.36 23.00 12.66
C VAL A 28 -26.70 22.79 11.19
N THR A 29 -25.74 23.09 10.32
CA THR A 29 -25.85 22.83 8.87
C THR A 29 -24.66 21.99 8.43
N CYS A 30 -24.90 20.72 8.11
CA CYS A 30 -23.83 19.80 7.78
C CYS A 30 -23.46 19.87 6.30
N THR A 31 -22.25 20.36 6.04
CA THR A 31 -21.66 20.42 4.70
C THR A 31 -20.59 19.34 4.58
N ALA A 32 -20.52 18.69 3.41
CA ALA A 32 -19.54 17.63 3.18
C ALA A 32 -18.12 18.20 3.25
N CYS A 33 -17.20 17.40 3.80
CA CYS A 33 -15.78 17.68 3.72
C CYS A 33 -15.26 17.57 2.29
N GLY A 34 -14.07 18.14 2.06
CA GLY A 34 -13.35 17.98 0.79
C GLY A 34 -13.11 16.52 0.41
N ALA A 35 -12.75 16.31 -0.85
CA ALA A 35 -12.45 15.01 -1.39
C ALA A 35 -11.41 14.28 -0.52
N ASN A 36 -11.65 12.99 -0.28
CA ASN A 36 -10.77 12.11 0.50
C ASN A 36 -10.58 12.45 1.99
N CYS A 37 -11.17 13.53 2.50
CA CYS A 37 -11.21 13.80 3.95
C CYS A 37 -12.16 12.81 4.66
N ALA A 38 -11.70 12.23 5.77
CA ALA A 38 -12.59 11.52 6.70
C ALA A 38 -13.20 12.50 7.71
N THR A 39 -12.47 13.52 8.13
CA THR A 39 -12.98 14.61 8.96
C THR A 39 -12.39 15.95 8.49
N CYS A 40 -13.11 17.03 8.76
CA CYS A 40 -12.71 18.40 8.48
C CYS A 40 -13.47 19.37 9.39
N THR A 41 -12.99 20.60 9.50
CA THR A 41 -13.64 21.70 10.21
C THR A 41 -14.16 22.80 9.28
N GLN A 42 -13.81 22.72 8.00
CA GLN A 42 -14.20 23.68 6.97
C GLN A 42 -14.15 23.02 5.59
N ALA A 43 -14.78 23.66 4.59
CA ALA A 43 -14.72 23.21 3.22
C ALA A 43 -13.32 23.35 2.62
N GLY A 44 -13.00 22.46 1.67
CA GLY A 44 -11.76 22.46 0.91
C GLY A 44 -11.05 21.10 0.96
N ASP A 45 -10.48 20.70 -0.17
CA ASP A 45 -9.72 19.45 -0.31
C ASP A 45 -8.35 19.51 0.40
N ASP A 46 -7.91 20.71 0.79
CA ASP A 46 -6.71 21.00 1.56
C ASP A 46 -7.00 21.25 3.05
N LYS A 47 -8.23 20.97 3.51
CA LYS A 47 -8.69 21.21 4.88
C LYS A 47 -9.07 19.93 5.61
N CYS A 48 -8.50 18.79 5.20
CA CYS A 48 -8.74 17.53 5.88
C CYS A 48 -7.99 17.49 7.22
N ASP A 49 -8.71 17.23 8.31
CA ASP A 49 -8.11 16.94 9.60
C ASP A 49 -7.59 15.51 9.64
N THR A 50 -8.41 14.58 9.13
CA THR A 50 -8.07 13.17 8.92
C THR A 50 -8.46 12.71 7.51
N CYS A 51 -7.82 11.64 7.05
CA CYS A 51 -8.02 11.08 5.71
C CYS A 51 -8.83 9.80 5.72
N LYS A 52 -9.59 9.56 4.64
CA LYS A 52 -10.25 8.28 4.41
C LYS A 52 -9.23 7.14 4.32
N PRO A 53 -9.62 5.89 4.63
CA PRO A 53 -8.75 4.73 4.43
C PRO A 53 -8.17 4.69 3.02
N GLY A 54 -6.88 4.42 2.93
CA GLY A 54 -6.14 4.43 1.65
C GLY A 54 -5.61 5.79 1.23
N TYR A 55 -5.75 6.80 2.10
CA TYR A 55 -5.14 8.11 1.94
C TYR A 55 -4.37 8.50 3.20
N PHE A 56 -3.37 9.35 3.05
CA PHE A 56 -2.60 9.91 4.15
C PHE A 56 -2.48 11.43 4.02
N LYS A 57 -2.33 12.09 5.17
CA LYS A 57 -2.01 13.52 5.27
C LYS A 57 -0.55 13.66 5.69
N GLN A 58 0.16 14.60 5.10
CA GLN A 58 1.52 14.95 5.53
C GLN A 58 1.45 16.06 6.58
N GLY A 59 2.10 15.83 7.73
CA GLY A 59 2.18 16.80 8.83
C GLY A 59 0.93 16.87 9.70
N ASP A 60 0.98 17.79 10.68
CA ASP A 60 -0.02 17.85 11.75
C ASP A 60 -1.19 18.79 11.43
N LEU A 61 -0.98 19.79 10.58
CA LEU A 61 -2.00 20.77 10.20
C LEU A 61 -3.05 20.16 9.26
N PRO A 62 -4.27 20.74 9.18
CA PRO A 62 -5.21 20.38 8.14
C PRO A 62 -4.56 20.50 6.76
N GLY A 63 -4.85 19.55 5.87
CA GLY A 63 -4.12 19.44 4.61
C GLY A 63 -4.82 18.55 3.60
N THR A 64 -4.11 18.24 2.53
CA THR A 64 -4.62 17.37 1.46
C THR A 64 -4.37 15.90 1.79
N CYS A 65 -5.36 15.07 1.45
CA CYS A 65 -5.28 13.62 1.56
C CYS A 65 -4.77 12.99 0.26
N THR A 66 -3.56 12.44 0.30
CA THR A 66 -2.87 11.82 -0.84
C THR A 66 -3.05 10.30 -0.81
N PRO A 67 -3.27 9.63 -1.96
CA PRO A 67 -3.40 8.17 -2.00
C PRO A 67 -2.16 7.46 -1.45
N CYS A 68 -2.35 6.37 -0.68
CA CYS A 68 -1.25 5.57 -0.14
C CYS A 68 -0.31 4.99 -1.22
N ALA A 69 -0.80 4.80 -2.44
CA ALA A 69 -0.04 4.34 -3.61
C ALA A 69 0.17 5.43 -4.65
N ASP A 70 0.18 6.69 -4.22
CA ASP A 70 0.59 7.81 -5.05
C ASP A 70 2.00 7.60 -5.63
N THR A 71 2.22 8.04 -6.87
CA THR A 71 3.48 7.80 -7.59
C THR A 71 4.63 8.71 -7.14
N ALA A 72 4.33 9.86 -6.53
CA ALA A 72 5.33 10.83 -6.10
C ALA A 72 5.70 10.66 -4.61
N SER A 73 4.72 10.37 -3.76
CA SER A 73 4.86 10.36 -2.29
C SER A 73 4.32 9.09 -1.63
N GLY A 74 3.77 8.15 -2.39
CA GLY A 74 3.18 6.91 -1.88
C GLY A 74 4.11 5.69 -1.98
N ILE A 75 3.55 4.53 -1.61
CA ILE A 75 4.17 3.21 -1.73
C ILE A 75 3.39 2.42 -2.79
N GLU A 76 4.06 2.04 -3.88
CA GLU A 76 3.44 1.25 -4.94
C GLU A 76 2.74 0.00 -4.40
N GLY A 77 1.50 -0.24 -4.82
CA GLY A 77 0.74 -1.40 -4.38
C GLY A 77 0.18 -1.32 -2.96
N CYS A 78 0.39 -0.22 -2.24
CA CYS A 78 -0.18 -0.06 -0.91
C CYS A 78 -1.67 0.30 -0.94
N ALA A 79 -2.51 -0.45 -0.22
CA ALA A 79 -3.94 -0.21 -0.11
C ALA A 79 -4.29 0.68 1.07
N THR A 80 -3.68 0.46 2.23
CA THR A 80 -3.84 1.31 3.43
C THR A 80 -2.49 1.60 4.04
N CYS A 81 -2.33 2.80 4.60
CA CYS A 81 -1.06 3.28 5.12
C CYS A 81 -1.27 4.17 6.35
N THR A 82 -0.21 4.32 7.14
CA THR A 82 -0.13 5.24 8.27
C THR A 82 1.01 6.22 8.02
N PHE A 83 0.81 7.50 8.32
CA PHE A 83 1.88 8.50 8.28
C PHE A 83 2.23 8.94 9.69
N SER A 84 3.49 8.75 10.08
CA SER A 84 4.03 9.19 11.38
C SER A 84 5.49 9.61 11.18
N GLY A 85 5.69 10.76 10.55
CA GLY A 85 7.00 11.22 10.05
C GLY A 85 7.50 10.48 8.80
N SER A 86 7.11 9.23 8.63
CA SER A 86 7.30 8.43 7.41
C SER A 86 6.03 7.64 7.07
N LEU A 87 5.88 7.31 5.79
CA LEU A 87 4.74 6.53 5.30
C LEU A 87 5.01 5.04 5.53
N THR A 88 4.11 4.36 6.24
CA THR A 88 4.15 2.92 6.48
C THR A 88 2.97 2.27 5.78
N CYS A 89 3.23 1.24 4.97
CA CYS A 89 2.17 0.43 4.38
C CYS A 89 1.65 -0.60 5.39
N ASN A 90 0.33 -0.75 5.47
CA ASN A 90 -0.37 -1.64 6.39
C ASN A 90 -1.07 -2.81 5.67
N SER A 91 -1.48 -2.62 4.42
CA SER A 91 -2.08 -3.66 3.57
C SER A 91 -1.78 -3.43 2.09
N CYS A 92 -1.75 -4.50 1.30
CA CYS A 92 -1.51 -4.42 -0.14
C CYS A 92 -2.81 -4.37 -0.95
N LYS A 93 -2.78 -3.71 -2.11
CA LYS A 93 -3.84 -3.73 -3.12
C LYS A 93 -4.02 -5.14 -3.68
N ALA A 94 -5.16 -5.38 -4.31
CA ALA A 94 -5.37 -6.57 -5.13
C ALA A 94 -4.22 -6.70 -6.14
N ASN A 95 -3.83 -7.95 -6.42
CA ASN A 95 -2.69 -8.29 -7.28
C ASN A 95 -1.31 -7.86 -6.75
N TYR A 96 -1.16 -7.66 -5.44
CA TYR A 96 0.14 -7.53 -4.78
C TYR A 96 0.27 -8.59 -3.68
N ARG A 97 1.45 -9.22 -3.60
CA ARG A 97 1.83 -10.12 -2.51
C ARG A 97 2.47 -9.30 -1.39
N GLN A 98 2.00 -9.55 -0.17
CA GLN A 98 2.57 -8.99 1.04
C GLN A 98 3.79 -9.81 1.49
N SER A 99 4.83 -9.12 1.92
CA SER A 99 5.98 -9.70 2.64
C SER A 99 6.34 -8.82 3.84
N GLY A 100 6.92 -9.43 4.88
CA GLY A 100 7.20 -8.77 6.14
C GLY A 100 5.96 -8.50 6.99
N SER A 101 6.18 -7.87 8.14
CA SER A 101 5.13 -7.66 9.15
C SER A 101 5.00 -6.20 9.57
N SER A 102 6.09 -5.43 9.64
CA SER A 102 6.06 -4.01 10.01
C SER A 102 7.38 -3.30 9.62
N PRO A 103 7.40 -2.42 8.62
CA PRO A 103 6.33 -2.19 7.64
C PRO A 103 6.16 -3.41 6.73
N ILE A 104 4.98 -3.56 6.13
CA ILE A 104 4.79 -4.57 5.09
C ILE A 104 5.33 -4.05 3.75
N THR A 105 5.81 -4.95 2.91
CA THR A 105 6.22 -4.66 1.54
C THR A 105 5.24 -5.31 0.57
N CYS A 106 4.81 -4.55 -0.43
CA CYS A 106 3.91 -5.02 -1.49
C CYS A 106 4.69 -5.20 -2.78
N THR A 107 4.74 -6.44 -3.28
CA THR A 107 5.32 -6.74 -4.60
C THR A 107 4.21 -7.18 -5.53
N ARG A 108 4.20 -6.71 -6.78
CA ARG A 108 3.21 -7.14 -7.77
C ARG A 108 3.14 -8.66 -7.82
N ALA A 109 1.95 -9.20 -7.60
CA ALA A 109 1.63 -10.60 -7.78
C ALA A 109 1.42 -10.82 -9.27
N CYS A 110 2.31 -11.56 -9.90
CA CYS A 110 2.09 -12.03 -11.25
C CYS A 110 1.62 -13.48 -11.12
N GLU A 111 0.54 -13.85 -11.82
CA GLU A 111 0.18 -15.27 -11.98
C GLU A 111 1.26 -16.02 -12.76
N ASP A 112 2.00 -15.29 -13.60
CA ASP A 112 3.12 -15.77 -14.38
C ASP A 112 4.36 -14.86 -14.17
N GLU A 113 5.40 -15.42 -13.55
CA GLU A 113 6.67 -14.73 -13.26
C GLU A 113 7.46 -14.43 -14.55
N THR A 114 7.11 -15.03 -15.69
CA THR A 114 7.74 -14.78 -17.01
C THR A 114 7.09 -13.63 -17.79
N ALA A 115 5.84 -13.27 -17.49
CA ALA A 115 5.14 -12.12 -18.06
C ALA A 115 5.50 -10.80 -17.35
N CYS A 116 5.98 -10.88 -16.11
CA CYS A 116 6.55 -9.75 -15.40
C CYS A 116 8.04 -9.70 -15.69
N GLY A 117 8.51 -8.65 -16.37
CA GLY A 117 9.92 -8.44 -16.73
C GLY A 117 10.83 -8.18 -15.53
N VAL A 118 10.82 -9.05 -14.51
CA VAL A 118 11.76 -9.03 -13.40
C VAL A 118 13.10 -9.58 -13.89
N VAL A 119 14.05 -8.67 -14.11
CA VAL A 119 15.46 -9.02 -14.23
C VAL A 119 15.87 -9.69 -12.90
N GLN A 120 16.22 -10.97 -12.98
CA GLN A 120 16.59 -11.86 -11.87
C GLN A 120 17.48 -11.18 -10.79
N GLY A 121 16.86 -10.75 -9.70
CA GLY A 121 17.52 -10.25 -8.49
C GLY A 121 17.38 -11.22 -7.32
N ARG A 122 18.17 -12.30 -7.33
CA ARG A 122 18.57 -13.18 -6.22
C ARG A 122 17.52 -13.50 -5.14
N ARG A 123 16.90 -14.69 -5.26
CA ARG A 123 16.15 -15.35 -4.17
C ARG A 123 17.04 -15.54 -2.93
N SER A 124 16.70 -14.89 -1.83
CA SER A 124 17.20 -15.22 -0.49
C SER A 124 16.58 -16.56 -0.06
N ARG A 125 17.39 -17.61 -0.14
CA ARG A 125 17.04 -18.97 0.25
C ARG A 125 16.92 -19.01 1.79
N ARG A 126 15.69 -19.10 2.33
CA ARG A 126 15.50 -19.54 3.73
C ARG A 126 15.95 -21.00 3.82
N GLN A 127 17.21 -21.22 4.20
CA GLN A 127 17.69 -22.54 4.64
C GLN A 127 17.26 -22.73 6.10
N GLY A 128 16.27 -23.60 6.30
CA GLY A 128 15.97 -24.20 7.58
C GLY A 128 16.05 -25.72 7.46
N GLY A 129 17.04 -26.31 8.14
CA GLY A 129 17.02 -27.68 8.68
C GLY A 129 17.23 -28.86 7.73
N ILE A 130 18.39 -29.54 7.85
CA ILE A 130 18.58 -30.92 8.33
C ILE A 130 20.04 -31.33 8.01
N PRO A 131 20.88 -31.72 8.99
CA PRO A 131 22.20 -32.26 8.71
C PRO A 131 22.06 -33.75 8.43
N LEU A 132 22.10 -34.15 7.16
CA LEU A 132 22.23 -35.56 6.80
C LEU A 132 23.69 -35.87 6.47
N LEU A 133 24.40 -36.26 7.53
CA LEU A 133 25.60 -37.06 7.46
C LEU A 133 25.27 -38.33 6.67
N LEU A 134 25.88 -38.57 5.50
CA LEU A 134 26.21 -39.91 5.01
C LEU A 134 27.08 -39.88 3.74
N LEU A 135 28.29 -40.45 3.89
CA LEU A 135 29.06 -41.27 2.95
C LEU A 135 29.54 -40.65 1.62
N ALA A 136 30.81 -40.29 1.64
CA ALA A 136 31.67 -40.20 0.46
C ALA A 136 31.82 -41.59 -0.19
N VAL A 137 31.37 -41.72 -1.45
CA VAL A 137 31.79 -42.80 -2.35
C VAL A 137 32.53 -42.16 -3.53
N ARG A 138 33.74 -42.68 -3.76
CA ARG A 138 34.72 -42.23 -4.75
C ARG A 138 34.37 -42.67 -6.18
N GLY A 139 34.59 -41.74 -7.13
CA GLY A 139 35.13 -41.96 -8.49
C GLY A 139 34.12 -42.18 -9.64
N PRO A 140 34.56 -42.12 -10.92
CA PRO A 140 35.79 -41.54 -11.48
C PRO A 140 35.59 -40.56 -12.67
N ASP A 141 36.64 -39.77 -12.91
CA ASP A 141 37.13 -39.19 -14.17
C ASP A 141 36.16 -38.82 -15.32
N TYR A 142 35.91 -37.51 -15.49
CA TYR A 142 35.39 -36.94 -16.74
C TYR A 142 36.51 -36.17 -17.48
N VAL A 143 37.00 -36.76 -18.57
CA VAL A 143 37.98 -36.20 -19.50
C VAL A 143 37.27 -35.25 -20.48
N PRO A 144 37.66 -33.97 -20.62
CA PRO A 144 37.10 -33.10 -21.66
C PRO A 144 37.81 -33.32 -23.00
N HIS A 145 37.09 -33.84 -23.99
CA HIS A 145 37.52 -33.90 -25.39
C HIS A 145 37.54 -32.49 -26.00
N GLN A 146 38.71 -32.04 -26.47
CA GLN A 146 38.88 -30.79 -27.20
C GLN A 146 38.24 -30.87 -28.59
N ARG A 147 37.42 -29.87 -28.95
CA ARG A 147 36.84 -29.72 -30.29
C ARG A 147 37.73 -28.78 -31.11
N SER A 148 38.33 -29.34 -32.16
CA SER A 148 39.21 -28.69 -33.14
C SER A 148 38.45 -27.67 -33.99
N MET A 149 38.92 -26.42 -34.01
CA MET A 149 38.43 -25.35 -34.90
C MET A 149 39.13 -25.46 -36.26
N HIS A 150 38.40 -25.89 -37.28
CA HIS A 150 38.81 -25.75 -38.69
C HIS A 150 38.70 -24.27 -39.12
N LYS A 151 39.84 -23.62 -39.39
CA LYS A 151 39.89 -22.39 -40.19
C LYS A 151 39.74 -22.77 -41.66
N GLY A 152 38.55 -22.54 -42.22
CA GLY A 152 38.26 -22.57 -43.65
C GLY A 152 38.43 -21.18 -44.25
N GLN A 153 39.13 -21.15 -45.38
CA GLN A 153 39.53 -19.98 -46.16
C GLN A 153 38.35 -19.21 -46.79
N ARG A 154 38.46 -17.89 -46.85
CA ARG A 154 38.24 -17.10 -48.07
C ARG A 154 38.97 -15.78 -47.99
#